data_AF-A0A2E8T3A4-F1
#
_entry.id   AF-A0A2E8T3A4-F1
#
_cell.length_a   1.000
_cell.length_b   1.000
_cell.length_c   1.000
_cell.angle_alpha   90.00
_cell.angle_beta   90.00
_cell.angle_gamma   90.00
#
_symmetry.space_group_name_H-M   'P 1'
#
loop_
_entity.id
_entity.type
_entity.pdbx_description
1 polymer ?
#
loop_
_entity_poly.entity_id
_entity_poly.type
_entity_poly.pdbx_seq_one_letter_code
_entity_poly.pdbx_strand_id
1 'polypeptide(L)'
;MKIKIFNLILLSMFFSLYSFESMADEDYAAQLYKNKKYKAAGKIWNNRAIEGDPLAQFNLGLLFEKGEGFKIDPTLAESWYRRAANAGLGEAQFNLAVLLSKDTPKESLFWFQVIKYQSKDLLSVMATNSFNALSKNFTHLEILEIEKNAQSWINSGNSSLPKFSSKSFQLVGLSQKQVITLQKKLLDSGFMVGPIDGLIGIQTRSALMDWRRANGYKPELDFVPEWLIK
;
A
#
# COMPACT_ATOMS: atom_id res chain seq x y z
N MET A 1 40.54 -4.79 13.93
CA MET A 1 39.15 -5.08 14.34
C MET A 1 38.36 -3.86 14.86
N LYS A 2 38.86 -2.61 14.80
CA LYS A 2 38.18 -1.42 15.36
C LYS A 2 37.24 -0.67 14.40
N ILE A 3 37.38 -0.85 13.09
CA ILE A 3 36.61 -0.10 12.06
C ILE A 3 35.16 -0.62 11.90
N LYS A 4 34.89 -1.91 12.20
CA LYS A 4 33.54 -2.48 12.08
C LYS A 4 32.56 -1.98 13.15
N ILE A 5 33.03 -1.68 14.36
CA ILE A 5 32.17 -1.29 15.49
C ILE A 5 31.67 0.16 15.33
N PHE A 6 32.53 1.06 14.82
CA PHE A 6 32.16 2.47 14.61
C PHE A 6 31.07 2.65 13.53
N ASN A 7 31.16 1.89 12.43
CA ASN A 7 30.13 1.89 11.39
C ASN A 7 28.79 1.31 11.87
N LEU A 8 28.80 0.34 12.78
CA LEU A 8 27.58 -0.20 13.38
C LEU A 8 26.89 0.82 14.30
N ILE A 9 27.66 1.58 15.09
CA ILE A 9 27.11 2.62 15.97
C ILE A 9 26.52 3.77 15.16
N LEU A 10 27.20 4.22 14.10
CA LEU A 10 26.67 5.25 13.19
C LEU A 10 25.40 4.78 12.49
N LEU A 11 25.36 3.52 12.02
CA LEU A 11 24.18 2.95 11.37
C LEU A 11 23.00 2.81 12.35
N SER A 12 23.25 2.38 13.60
CA SER A 12 22.20 2.29 14.62
C SER A 12 21.70 3.66 15.06
N MET A 13 22.58 4.66 15.16
CA MET A 13 22.19 6.04 15.50
C MET A 13 21.39 6.68 14.37
N PHE A 14 21.79 6.47 13.11
CA PHE A 14 21.06 6.94 11.94
C PHE A 14 19.70 6.25 11.83
N PHE A 15 19.64 4.93 12.08
CA PHE A 15 18.38 4.18 12.12
C PHE A 15 17.46 4.63 13.26
N SER A 16 18.00 4.92 14.45
CA SER A 16 17.20 5.44 15.57
C SER A 16 16.72 6.87 15.35
N LEU A 17 17.53 7.73 14.73
CA LEU A 17 17.14 9.10 14.39
C LEU A 17 16.04 9.10 13.33
N TYR A 18 16.20 8.29 12.27
CA TYR A 18 15.17 8.12 11.24
C TYR A 18 13.88 7.50 11.80
N SER A 19 13.98 6.49 12.68
CA SER A 19 12.82 5.91 13.35
C SER A 19 12.08 6.94 14.21
N PHE A 20 12.82 7.79 14.93
CA PHE A 20 12.23 8.84 15.77
C PHE A 20 11.48 9.90 14.96
N GLU A 21 12.07 10.36 13.85
CA GLU A 21 11.42 11.30 12.93
C GLU A 21 10.18 10.68 12.27
N SER A 22 10.29 9.42 11.81
CA SER A 22 9.15 8.69 11.27
C SER A 22 8.04 8.45 12.31
N MET A 23 8.34 8.27 13.59
CA MET A 23 7.30 8.15 14.61
C MET A 23 6.58 9.48 14.83
N ALA A 24 7.31 10.60 14.88
CA ALA A 24 6.75 11.93 15.04
C ALA A 24 5.80 12.30 13.88
N ASP A 25 6.16 11.93 12.64
CA ASP A 25 5.33 12.16 11.46
C ASP A 25 4.01 11.37 11.51
N GLU A 26 3.98 10.18 12.14
CA GLU A 26 2.76 9.35 12.19
C GLU A 26 1.79 9.95 13.20
N ASP A 27 2.29 10.27 14.39
CA ASP A 27 1.50 10.91 15.43
C ASP A 27 0.90 12.23 14.94
N TYR A 28 1.69 13.01 14.17
CA TYR A 28 1.22 14.25 13.58
C TYR A 28 0.17 14.02 12.49
N ALA A 29 0.38 13.08 11.56
CA ALA A 29 -0.60 12.74 10.53
C ALA A 29 -1.91 12.22 11.14
N ALA A 30 -1.83 11.37 12.15
CA ALA A 30 -2.97 10.86 12.89
C ALA A 30 -3.73 12.00 13.62
N GLN A 31 -3.03 12.98 14.18
CA GLN A 31 -3.65 14.15 14.79
C GLN A 31 -4.38 15.02 13.74
N LEU A 32 -3.76 15.25 12.59
CA LEU A 32 -4.39 15.96 11.47
C LEU A 32 -5.66 15.24 11.00
N TYR A 33 -5.61 13.92 10.88
CA TYR A 33 -6.76 13.10 10.52
C TYR A 33 -7.90 13.20 11.55
N LYS A 34 -7.60 13.08 12.85
CA LYS A 34 -8.57 13.28 13.94
C LYS A 34 -9.23 14.66 13.89
N ASN A 35 -8.47 15.68 13.48
CA ASN A 35 -8.95 17.04 13.26
C ASN A 35 -9.61 17.26 11.88
N LYS A 36 -9.94 16.19 11.15
CA LYS A 36 -10.56 16.21 9.82
C LYS A 36 -9.75 16.95 8.74
N LYS A 37 -8.46 17.17 8.98
CA LYS A 37 -7.52 17.75 7.99
C LYS A 37 -7.00 16.64 7.06
N TYR A 38 -7.92 15.93 6.43
CA TYR A 38 -7.65 14.69 5.69
C TYR A 38 -6.62 14.84 4.57
N LYS A 39 -6.69 15.94 3.80
CA LYS A 39 -5.71 16.20 2.73
C LYS A 39 -4.29 16.38 3.25
N ALA A 40 -4.13 17.02 4.41
CA ALA A 40 -2.83 17.25 5.02
C ALA A 40 -2.26 15.93 5.59
N ALA A 41 -3.09 15.17 6.31
CA ALA A 41 -2.71 13.82 6.77
C ALA A 41 -2.34 12.91 5.60
N GLY A 42 -3.17 12.89 4.55
CA GLY A 42 -2.92 12.15 3.33
C GLY A 42 -1.61 12.50 2.66
N LYS A 43 -1.15 13.75 2.69
CA LYS A 43 0.15 14.15 2.12
C LYS A 43 1.32 13.48 2.86
N ILE A 44 1.27 13.49 4.19
CA ILE A 44 2.30 12.88 5.04
C ILE A 44 2.31 11.36 4.84
N TRP A 45 1.13 10.73 4.86
CA TRP A 45 1.03 9.30 4.58
C TRP A 45 1.46 8.94 3.15
N ASN A 46 1.19 9.79 2.15
CA ASN A 46 1.66 9.55 0.78
C ASN A 46 3.19 9.52 0.68
N ASN A 47 3.88 10.45 1.37
CA ASN A 47 5.36 10.45 1.46
C ASN A 47 5.91 9.17 2.09
N ARG A 48 5.30 8.69 3.18
CA ARG A 48 5.77 7.49 3.87
C ARG A 48 5.42 6.21 3.12
N ALA A 49 4.25 6.18 2.49
CA ALA A 49 3.77 5.02 1.75
C ALA A 49 4.65 4.72 0.53
N ILE A 50 5.17 5.75 -0.15
CA ILE A 50 6.16 5.59 -1.23
C ILE A 50 7.53 5.12 -0.72
N GLU A 51 7.84 5.34 0.57
CA GLU A 51 9.05 4.80 1.21
C GLU A 51 8.86 3.38 1.74
N GLY A 52 7.65 2.82 1.61
CA GLY A 52 7.34 1.44 1.94
C GLY A 52 6.69 1.26 3.32
N ASP A 53 6.32 2.32 4.01
CA ASP A 53 5.67 2.25 5.33
C ASP A 53 4.28 1.58 5.22
N PRO A 54 4.06 0.41 5.83
CA PRO A 54 2.79 -0.31 5.77
C PRO A 54 1.63 0.44 6.44
N LEU A 55 1.88 1.17 7.54
CA LEU A 55 0.83 1.92 8.24
C LEU A 55 0.34 3.08 7.37
N ALA A 56 1.27 3.81 6.75
CA ALA A 56 0.92 4.90 5.85
C ALA A 56 0.19 4.40 4.60
N GLN A 57 0.60 3.25 4.04
CA GLN A 57 -0.13 2.60 2.94
C GLN A 57 -1.55 2.23 3.36
N PHE A 58 -1.73 1.64 4.54
CA PHE A 58 -3.06 1.33 5.08
C PHE A 58 -3.92 2.59 5.25
N ASN A 59 -3.38 3.64 5.84
CA ASN A 59 -4.09 4.90 6.06
C ASN A 59 -4.50 5.57 4.74
N LEU A 60 -3.68 5.50 3.68
CA LEU A 60 -4.12 5.93 2.34
C LEU A 60 -5.25 5.07 1.79
N GLY A 61 -5.18 3.75 2.00
CA GLY A 61 -6.27 2.85 1.64
C GLY A 61 -7.60 3.29 2.23
N LEU A 62 -7.61 3.61 3.52
CA LEU A 62 -8.78 4.13 4.24
C LEU A 62 -9.30 5.45 3.67
N LEU A 63 -8.40 6.39 3.35
CA LEU A 63 -8.78 7.69 2.80
C LEU A 63 -9.50 7.55 1.45
N PHE A 64 -9.00 6.68 0.57
CA PHE A 64 -9.62 6.43 -0.74
C PHE A 64 -10.87 5.57 -0.66
N GLU A 65 -10.95 4.64 0.28
CA GLU A 65 -12.17 3.86 0.53
C GLU A 65 -13.32 4.76 1.01
N LYS A 66 -13.03 5.66 1.96
CA LYS A 66 -14.04 6.53 2.58
C LYS A 66 -14.29 7.84 1.84
N GLY A 67 -13.41 8.23 0.92
CA GLY A 67 -13.45 9.53 0.27
C GLY A 67 -13.17 10.69 1.24
N GLU A 68 -12.34 10.46 2.26
CA GLU A 68 -12.01 11.47 3.25
C GLU A 68 -10.94 12.42 2.72
N GLY A 69 -11.34 13.63 2.33
CA GLY A 69 -10.44 14.60 1.69
C GLY A 69 -10.12 14.30 0.21
N PHE A 70 -10.59 13.17 -0.32
CA PHE A 70 -10.38 12.70 -1.69
C PHE A 70 -11.68 12.13 -2.28
N LYS A 71 -11.72 11.86 -3.57
CA LYS A 71 -12.83 11.10 -4.15
C LYS A 71 -12.71 9.64 -3.72
N ILE A 72 -13.84 8.98 -3.52
CA ILE A 72 -13.88 7.53 -3.29
C ILE A 72 -13.26 6.84 -4.51
N ASP A 73 -12.27 5.99 -4.28
CA ASP A 73 -11.60 5.20 -5.29
C ASP A 73 -11.23 3.81 -4.72
N PRO A 74 -12.12 2.80 -4.89
CA PRO A 74 -11.90 1.47 -4.33
C PRO A 74 -10.72 0.76 -4.98
N THR A 75 -10.37 1.08 -6.23
CA THR A 75 -9.21 0.48 -6.91
C THR A 75 -7.90 0.99 -6.31
N LEU A 76 -7.83 2.28 -5.97
CA LEU A 76 -6.69 2.83 -5.23
C LEU A 76 -6.63 2.30 -3.80
N ALA A 77 -7.78 2.20 -3.12
CA ALA A 77 -7.84 1.61 -1.79
C ALA A 77 -7.30 0.18 -1.77
N GLU A 78 -7.76 -0.66 -2.72
CA GLU A 78 -7.28 -2.02 -2.92
C GLU A 78 -5.76 -2.06 -3.12
N SER A 79 -5.23 -1.20 -4.01
CA SER A 79 -3.80 -1.18 -4.35
C SER A 79 -2.94 -0.84 -3.13
N TRP A 80 -3.36 0.12 -2.33
CA TRP A 80 -2.67 0.48 -1.09
C TRP A 80 -2.78 -0.58 0.00
N TYR A 81 -3.98 -1.15 0.19
CA TYR A 81 -4.17 -2.24 1.14
C TYR A 81 -3.35 -3.48 0.79
N ARG A 82 -3.25 -3.85 -0.49
CA ARG A 82 -2.41 -4.98 -0.95
C ARG A 82 -0.96 -4.85 -0.49
N ARG A 83 -0.40 -3.65 -0.53
CA ARG A 83 0.99 -3.42 -0.11
C ARG A 83 1.17 -3.57 1.39
N ALA A 84 0.30 -2.93 2.16
CA ALA A 84 0.32 -3.04 3.61
C ALA A 84 0.05 -4.48 4.07
N ALA A 85 -0.86 -5.19 3.41
CA ALA A 85 -1.18 -6.58 3.66
C ALA A 85 0.00 -7.52 3.37
N ASN A 86 0.72 -7.28 2.26
CA ASN A 86 1.94 -8.01 1.89
C ASN A 86 3.08 -7.79 2.89
N ALA A 87 3.17 -6.59 3.45
CA ALA A 87 4.12 -6.28 4.51
C ALA A 87 3.73 -6.87 5.88
N GLY A 88 2.59 -7.56 5.96
CA GLY A 88 2.14 -8.28 7.15
C GLY A 88 1.27 -7.46 8.10
N LEU A 89 0.79 -6.29 7.70
CA LEU A 89 -0.13 -5.50 8.53
C LEU A 89 -1.52 -6.14 8.55
N GLY A 90 -1.92 -6.69 9.70
CA GLY A 90 -3.15 -7.46 9.84
C GLY A 90 -4.41 -6.65 9.51
N GLU A 91 -4.48 -5.39 9.93
CA GLU A 91 -5.60 -4.48 9.65
C GLU A 91 -5.78 -4.27 8.15
N ALA A 92 -4.67 -4.16 7.41
CA ALA A 92 -4.71 -4.06 5.95
C ALA A 92 -5.15 -5.37 5.29
N GLN A 93 -4.68 -6.52 5.78
CA GLN A 93 -5.15 -7.83 5.30
C GLN A 93 -6.66 -7.97 5.49
N PHE A 94 -7.19 -7.53 6.65
CA PHE A 94 -8.61 -7.61 6.95
C PHE A 94 -9.44 -6.69 6.05
N ASN A 95 -9.05 -5.42 5.93
CA ASN A 95 -9.75 -4.47 5.09
C ASN A 95 -9.69 -4.85 3.61
N LEU A 96 -8.55 -5.37 3.14
CA LEU A 96 -8.44 -5.94 1.80
C LEU A 96 -9.41 -7.11 1.61
N ALA A 97 -9.47 -8.05 2.56
CA ALA A 97 -10.38 -9.18 2.49
C ALA A 97 -11.84 -8.73 2.40
N VAL A 98 -12.24 -7.73 3.21
CA VAL A 98 -13.59 -7.15 3.18
C VAL A 98 -13.87 -6.49 1.83
N LEU A 99 -12.94 -5.68 1.31
CA LEU A 99 -13.07 -5.00 0.02
C LEU A 99 -13.27 -6.00 -1.13
N LEU A 100 -12.51 -7.11 -1.11
CA LEU A 100 -12.53 -8.15 -2.14
C LEU A 100 -13.70 -9.13 -2.02
N SER A 101 -14.45 -9.12 -0.92
CA SER A 101 -15.43 -10.15 -0.58
C SER A 101 -16.53 -10.37 -1.62
N LYS A 102 -16.84 -9.34 -2.43
CA LYS A 102 -17.85 -9.41 -3.49
C LYS A 102 -17.26 -9.79 -4.85
N ASP A 103 -16.16 -9.14 -5.24
CA ASP A 103 -15.62 -9.24 -6.60
C ASP A 103 -14.68 -10.44 -6.77
N THR A 104 -13.89 -10.76 -5.74
CA THR A 104 -12.92 -11.86 -5.74
C THR A 104 -12.97 -12.64 -4.42
N PRO A 105 -14.09 -13.34 -4.13
CA PRO A 105 -14.33 -13.94 -2.82
C PRO A 105 -13.34 -15.04 -2.42
N LYS A 106 -12.73 -15.75 -3.37
CA LYS A 106 -11.67 -16.74 -3.07
C LYS A 106 -10.41 -16.08 -2.53
N GLU A 107 -10.07 -14.90 -3.06
CA GLU A 107 -8.95 -14.11 -2.54
C GLU A 107 -9.29 -13.50 -1.17
N SER A 108 -10.53 -13.05 -0.98
CA SER A 108 -11.02 -12.61 0.33
C SER A 108 -10.85 -13.71 1.40
N LEU A 109 -11.29 -14.95 1.09
CA LEU A 109 -11.10 -16.11 1.95
C LEU A 109 -9.61 -16.40 2.23
N PHE A 110 -8.73 -16.26 1.24
CA PHE A 110 -7.30 -16.40 1.42
C PHE A 110 -6.77 -15.42 2.48
N TRP A 111 -7.10 -14.13 2.37
CA TRP A 111 -6.65 -13.12 3.33
C TRP A 111 -7.22 -13.32 4.73
N PHE A 112 -8.49 -13.68 4.85
CA PHE A 112 -9.04 -14.06 6.16
C PHE A 112 -8.32 -15.27 6.75
N GLN A 113 -7.95 -16.26 5.93
CA GLN A 113 -7.18 -17.41 6.38
C GLN A 113 -5.79 -17.01 6.87
N VAL A 114 -5.11 -16.11 6.16
CA VAL A 114 -3.80 -15.59 6.57
C VAL A 114 -3.87 -14.99 7.97
N ILE A 115 -4.85 -14.14 8.24
CA ILE A 115 -5.06 -13.48 9.54
C ILE A 115 -5.32 -14.52 10.64
N LYS A 116 -6.15 -15.52 10.37
CA LYS A 116 -6.46 -16.60 11.33
C LYS A 116 -5.20 -17.31 11.84
N TYR A 117 -4.18 -17.44 11.00
CA TYR A 117 -2.90 -18.07 11.36
C TYR A 117 -1.90 -17.09 12.00
N GLN A 118 -1.81 -15.86 11.50
CA GLN A 118 -0.81 -14.89 11.93
C GLN A 118 -1.19 -14.19 13.25
N SER A 119 -2.48 -13.98 13.49
CA SER A 119 -2.99 -13.20 14.62
C SER A 119 -3.65 -14.10 15.69
N LYS A 120 -3.51 -13.71 16.96
CA LYS A 120 -4.16 -14.36 18.12
C LYS A 120 -5.08 -13.42 18.91
N ASP A 121 -5.39 -12.27 18.33
CA ASP A 121 -6.17 -11.20 18.94
C ASP A 121 -7.60 -11.14 18.35
N LEU A 122 -8.29 -10.03 18.62
CA LEU A 122 -9.64 -9.77 18.12
C LEU A 122 -9.73 -9.88 16.58
N LEU A 123 -8.67 -9.54 15.86
CA LEU A 123 -8.64 -9.59 14.41
C LEU A 123 -8.79 -11.03 13.90
N SER A 124 -8.18 -12.01 14.59
CA SER A 124 -8.32 -13.43 14.27
C SER A 124 -9.75 -13.94 14.45
N VAL A 125 -10.46 -13.45 15.50
CA VAL A 125 -11.87 -13.78 15.73
C VAL A 125 -12.75 -13.20 14.61
N MET A 126 -12.54 -11.93 14.26
CA MET A 126 -13.27 -11.26 13.17
C MET A 126 -13.04 -11.95 11.82
N ALA A 127 -11.79 -12.31 11.53
CA ALA A 127 -11.43 -13.03 10.31
C ALA A 127 -12.06 -14.43 10.28
N THR A 128 -12.07 -15.16 11.40
CA THR A 128 -12.74 -16.46 11.52
C THR A 128 -14.23 -16.36 11.20
N ASN A 129 -14.92 -15.39 11.77
CA ASN A 129 -16.35 -15.19 11.54
C ASN A 129 -16.63 -14.83 10.07
N SER A 130 -15.83 -13.94 9.49
CA SER A 130 -15.97 -13.51 8.10
C SER A 130 -15.68 -14.65 7.13
N PHE A 131 -14.62 -15.43 7.40
CA PHE A 131 -14.29 -16.64 6.65
C PHE A 131 -15.42 -17.66 6.68
N ASN A 132 -15.95 -17.98 7.87
CA ASN A 132 -17.03 -18.96 8.04
C ASN A 132 -18.35 -18.52 7.38
N ALA A 133 -18.61 -17.22 7.32
CA ALA A 133 -19.77 -16.69 6.62
C ALA A 133 -19.61 -16.83 5.09
N LEU A 134 -18.45 -16.45 4.57
CA LEU A 134 -18.18 -16.45 3.13
C LEU A 134 -17.96 -17.86 2.56
N SER A 135 -17.36 -18.77 3.34
CA SER A 135 -17.01 -20.13 2.92
C SER A 135 -18.23 -21.02 2.65
N LYS A 136 -19.40 -20.68 3.19
CA LYS A 136 -20.68 -21.40 2.95
C LYS A 136 -21.07 -21.45 1.47
N ASN A 137 -20.55 -20.53 0.66
CA ASN A 137 -20.84 -20.44 -0.76
C ASN A 137 -19.88 -21.28 -1.64
N PHE A 138 -18.96 -22.02 -1.03
CA PHE A 138 -17.92 -22.78 -1.72
C PHE A 138 -17.94 -24.25 -1.34
N THR A 139 -17.40 -25.09 -2.21
CA THR A 139 -17.23 -26.51 -1.92
C THR A 139 -16.11 -26.74 -0.91
N HIS A 140 -16.16 -27.87 -0.21
CA HIS A 140 -15.10 -28.25 0.73
C HIS A 140 -13.71 -28.31 0.07
N LEU A 141 -13.62 -28.79 -1.18
CA LEU A 141 -12.36 -28.87 -1.92
C LEU A 141 -11.78 -27.50 -2.22
N GLU A 142 -12.61 -26.53 -2.61
CA GLU A 142 -12.16 -25.15 -2.84
C GLU A 142 -11.64 -24.50 -1.55
N ILE A 143 -12.31 -24.75 -0.42
CA ILE A 143 -11.86 -24.25 0.87
C ILE A 143 -10.51 -24.86 1.26
N LEU A 144 -10.36 -26.19 1.14
CA LEU A 144 -9.09 -26.86 1.42
C LEU A 144 -7.94 -26.33 0.55
N GLU A 145 -8.21 -26.05 -0.72
CA GLU A 145 -7.20 -25.47 -1.62
C GLU A 145 -6.78 -24.07 -1.17
N ILE A 146 -7.74 -23.21 -0.81
CA ILE A 146 -7.48 -21.85 -0.30
C ILE A 146 -6.65 -21.92 0.99
N GLU A 147 -7.02 -22.79 1.92
CA GLU A 147 -6.32 -22.96 3.19
C GLU A 147 -4.88 -23.44 3.00
N LYS A 148 -4.68 -24.42 2.12
CA LYS A 148 -3.35 -24.91 1.74
C LYS A 148 -2.50 -23.81 1.12
N ASN A 149 -3.07 -23.00 0.22
CA ASN A 149 -2.37 -21.91 -0.43
C ASN A 149 -1.98 -20.82 0.57
N ALA A 150 -2.87 -20.46 1.51
CA ALA A 150 -2.57 -19.52 2.59
C ALA A 150 -1.43 -20.02 3.48
N GLN A 151 -1.48 -21.29 3.90
CA GLN A 151 -0.42 -21.88 4.72
C GLN A 151 0.91 -21.92 3.98
N SER A 152 0.92 -22.30 2.71
CA SER A 152 2.12 -22.32 1.87
C SER A 152 2.72 -20.92 1.75
N TRP A 153 1.89 -19.90 1.56
CA TRP A 153 2.32 -18.51 1.48
C TRP A 153 2.99 -18.03 2.78
N ILE A 154 2.35 -18.29 3.92
CA ILE A 154 2.90 -17.96 5.25
C ILE A 154 4.24 -18.68 5.46
N ASN A 155 4.32 -19.98 5.16
CA ASN A 155 5.53 -20.78 5.33
C ASN A 155 6.67 -20.32 4.42
N SER A 156 6.35 -19.68 3.28
CA SER A 156 7.33 -19.11 2.36
C SER A 156 7.89 -17.76 2.83
N GLY A 157 7.48 -17.26 3.99
CA GLY A 157 7.87 -15.94 4.49
C GLY A 157 7.26 -14.79 3.68
N ASN A 158 6.03 -14.96 3.19
CA ASN A 158 5.29 -13.95 2.41
C ASN A 158 5.98 -13.57 1.08
N SER A 159 6.79 -14.46 0.50
CA SER A 159 7.72 -14.12 -0.58
C SER A 159 7.08 -13.88 -1.96
N SER A 160 5.87 -14.39 -2.21
CA SER A 160 5.10 -14.04 -3.41
C SER A 160 3.61 -14.32 -3.22
N LEU A 161 2.75 -13.32 -3.45
CA LEU A 161 1.31 -13.54 -3.42
C LEU A 161 0.91 -14.61 -4.46
N PRO A 162 -0.06 -15.48 -4.15
CA PRO A 162 -0.68 -16.27 -5.21
C PRO A 162 -1.31 -15.29 -6.22
N LYS A 163 -1.31 -15.68 -7.50
CA LYS A 163 -1.76 -14.82 -8.61
C LYS A 163 -3.26 -14.53 -8.52
N PHE A 164 -3.66 -13.62 -7.64
CA PHE A 164 -5.05 -13.23 -7.43
C PHE A 164 -5.40 -11.88 -8.07
N SER A 165 -4.42 -11.01 -8.36
CA SER A 165 -4.66 -9.81 -9.17
C SER A 165 -3.61 -9.64 -10.28
N SER A 166 -4.09 -9.59 -11.52
CA SER A 166 -3.31 -9.43 -12.75
C SER A 166 -3.48 -8.06 -13.39
N LYS A 167 -4.07 -7.08 -12.69
CA LYS A 167 -4.31 -5.75 -13.26
C LYS A 167 -3.26 -4.76 -12.80
N SER A 168 -2.03 -4.97 -13.23
CA SER A 168 -0.99 -3.94 -13.16
C SER A 168 -0.62 -3.56 -14.61
N PHE A 169 -0.95 -2.32 -14.99
CA PHE A 169 -0.72 -1.79 -16.34
C PHE A 169 0.59 -0.99 -16.41
N GLN A 170 1.53 -1.46 -17.25
CA GLN A 170 2.88 -0.92 -17.37
C GLN A 170 2.91 0.47 -18.02
N LEU A 171 3.70 1.40 -17.48
CA LEU A 171 4.31 2.46 -18.28
C LEU A 171 5.73 2.01 -18.63
N VAL A 172 5.93 1.78 -19.93
CA VAL A 172 7.14 1.20 -20.49
C VAL A 172 8.31 2.20 -20.35
N GLY A 173 9.45 1.75 -19.81
CA GLY A 173 10.74 2.44 -19.98
C GLY A 173 11.32 3.24 -18.81
N LEU A 174 10.68 3.32 -17.63
CA LEU A 174 11.25 3.98 -16.44
C LEU A 174 11.73 2.97 -15.38
N SER A 175 12.90 3.24 -14.80
CA SER A 175 13.38 2.49 -13.62
C SER A 175 12.56 2.84 -12.37
N GLN A 176 12.54 1.93 -11.38
CA GLN A 176 11.87 2.16 -10.10
C GLN A 176 12.36 3.43 -9.38
N LYS A 177 13.67 3.73 -9.48
CA LYS A 177 14.26 4.95 -8.94
C LYS A 177 13.66 6.20 -9.59
N GLN A 178 13.52 6.20 -10.91
CA GLN A 178 12.89 7.31 -11.64
C GLN A 178 11.41 7.45 -11.25
N VAL A 179 10.67 6.36 -11.12
CA VAL A 179 9.27 6.43 -10.66
C VAL A 179 9.17 7.10 -9.29
N ILE A 180 10.05 6.75 -8.34
CA ILE A 180 10.09 7.37 -7.02
C ILE A 180 10.43 8.87 -7.12
N THR A 181 11.44 9.24 -7.91
CA THR A 181 11.82 10.65 -8.11
C THR A 181 10.66 11.47 -8.68
N LEU A 182 9.96 10.92 -9.68
CA LEU A 182 8.77 11.55 -10.25
C LEU A 182 7.68 11.75 -9.19
N GLN A 183 7.40 10.71 -8.43
CA GLN A 183 6.36 10.73 -7.42
C GLN A 183 6.63 11.75 -6.31
N LYS A 184 7.87 11.81 -5.81
CA LYS A 184 8.28 12.84 -4.83
C LYS A 184 8.07 14.25 -5.38
N LYS A 185 8.46 14.51 -6.63
CA LYS A 185 8.27 15.84 -7.24
C LYS A 185 6.80 16.22 -7.45
N LEU A 186 5.96 15.26 -7.83
CA LEU A 186 4.51 15.48 -7.94
C LEU A 186 3.90 15.80 -6.57
N LEU A 187 4.34 15.09 -5.53
CA LEU A 187 3.88 15.29 -4.17
C LEU A 187 4.34 16.63 -3.56
N ASP A 188 5.57 17.04 -3.83
CA ASP A 188 6.08 18.39 -3.51
C ASP A 188 5.27 19.48 -4.19
N SER A 189 4.82 19.21 -5.42
CA SER A 189 3.94 20.09 -6.20
C SER A 189 2.46 20.01 -5.76
N GLY A 190 2.13 19.24 -4.73
CA GLY A 190 0.80 19.13 -4.14
C GLY A 190 -0.12 18.08 -4.76
N PHE A 191 0.39 17.20 -5.62
CA PHE A 191 -0.38 16.13 -6.26
C PHE A 191 -0.18 14.80 -5.53
N MET A 192 -1.27 14.12 -5.17
CA MET A 192 -1.21 12.77 -4.60
C MET A 192 -0.84 11.75 -5.67
N VAL A 193 0.05 10.83 -5.31
CA VAL A 193 0.48 9.76 -6.21
C VAL A 193 -0.06 8.41 -5.76
N GLY A 194 -0.16 7.47 -6.71
CA GLY A 194 -0.47 6.08 -6.41
C GLY A 194 0.76 5.27 -5.98
N PRO A 195 0.58 3.98 -5.69
CA PRO A 195 1.68 3.11 -5.27
C PRO A 195 2.76 2.89 -6.34
N ILE A 196 3.99 2.56 -5.91
CA ILE A 196 5.17 2.32 -6.79
C ILE A 196 5.18 0.88 -7.30
N ASP A 197 4.22 0.48 -8.13
CA ASP A 197 4.09 -0.93 -8.55
C ASP A 197 5.04 -1.31 -9.71
N GLY A 198 6.17 -0.61 -9.89
CA GLY A 198 6.98 -0.71 -11.12
C GLY A 198 6.29 -0.12 -12.35
N LEU A 199 5.07 0.40 -12.16
CA LEU A 199 4.22 1.02 -13.15
C LEU A 199 3.72 2.29 -12.49
N ILE A 200 3.76 3.40 -13.20
CA ILE A 200 3.11 4.63 -12.78
C ILE A 200 1.61 4.31 -12.76
N GLY A 201 1.07 4.01 -11.58
CA GLY A 201 -0.36 3.72 -11.43
C GLY A 201 -1.22 4.85 -12.02
N ILE A 202 -2.47 4.53 -12.38
CA ILE A 202 -3.43 5.48 -12.99
C ILE A 202 -3.43 6.83 -12.27
N GLN A 203 -3.30 6.81 -10.93
CA GLN A 203 -3.23 8.01 -10.11
C GLN A 203 -1.95 8.83 -10.29
N THR A 204 -0.77 8.20 -10.35
CA THR A 204 0.49 8.94 -10.63
C THR A 204 0.48 9.50 -12.05
N ARG A 205 -0.14 8.79 -13.02
CA ARG A 205 -0.32 9.29 -14.38
C ARG A 205 -1.29 10.47 -14.41
N SER A 206 -2.41 10.40 -13.69
CA SER A 206 -3.35 11.51 -13.53
C SER A 206 -2.68 12.71 -12.88
N ALA A 207 -1.93 12.49 -11.80
CA ALA A 207 -1.16 13.53 -11.13
C ALA A 207 -0.14 14.20 -12.07
N LEU A 208 0.56 13.43 -12.90
CA LEU A 208 1.46 13.98 -13.92
C LEU A 208 0.71 14.83 -14.96
N MET A 209 -0.45 14.36 -15.43
CA MET A 209 -1.29 15.10 -16.38
C MET A 209 -1.81 16.42 -15.77
N ASP A 210 -2.24 16.40 -14.51
CA ASP A 210 -2.70 17.58 -13.80
C ASP A 210 -1.56 18.56 -13.51
N TRP A 211 -0.39 18.05 -13.13
CA TRP A 211 0.83 18.84 -12.98
C TRP A 211 1.21 19.54 -14.29
N ARG A 212 1.13 18.85 -15.43
CA ARG A 212 1.39 19.44 -16.75
C ARG A 212 0.44 20.59 -17.07
N ARG A 213 -0.87 20.37 -16.88
CA ARG A 213 -1.89 21.40 -17.08
C ARG A 213 -1.61 22.63 -16.22
N ALA A 214 -1.29 22.42 -14.94
CA ALA A 214 -0.98 23.49 -14.00
C ALA A 214 0.27 24.30 -14.38
N ASN A 215 1.19 23.71 -15.14
CA ASN A 215 2.41 24.35 -15.62
C ASN A 215 2.36 24.77 -17.10
N GLY A 216 1.16 24.82 -17.72
CA GLY A 216 0.96 25.29 -19.08
C GLY A 216 1.36 24.31 -20.20
N TYR A 217 1.63 23.05 -19.87
CA TYR A 217 1.97 22.01 -20.85
C TYR A 217 0.72 21.26 -21.33
N LYS A 218 0.73 20.80 -22.60
CA LYS A 218 -0.32 19.91 -23.13
C LYS A 218 -0.26 18.55 -22.42
N PRO A 219 -1.37 18.01 -21.89
CA PRO A 219 -1.38 16.70 -21.25
C PRO A 219 -1.16 15.60 -22.31
N GLU A 220 -0.04 14.89 -22.22
CA GLU A 220 0.34 13.81 -23.13
C GLU A 220 0.55 12.52 -22.34
N LEU A 221 -0.09 11.45 -22.83
CA LEU A 221 -0.25 10.18 -22.11
C LEU A 221 1.08 9.44 -21.89
N ASP A 222 2.05 9.60 -22.80
CA ASP A 222 3.34 8.91 -22.79
C ASP A 222 4.52 9.87 -22.52
N PHE A 223 4.21 11.07 -22.01
CA PHE A 223 5.23 12.06 -21.70
C PHE A 223 6.06 11.65 -20.49
N VAL A 224 7.36 11.52 -20.69
CA VAL A 224 8.35 11.41 -19.61
C VAL A 224 9.14 12.72 -19.55
N PRO A 225 9.18 13.42 -18.40
CA PRO A 225 9.93 14.67 -18.30
C PRO A 225 11.42 14.48 -18.60
N GLU A 226 12.05 15.39 -19.36
CA GLU A 226 13.47 15.27 -19.70
C GLU A 226 14.39 15.21 -18.47
N TRP A 227 14.05 15.95 -17.40
CA TRP A 227 14.79 15.93 -16.13
C TRP A 227 14.71 14.58 -15.42
N LEU A 228 13.80 13.70 -15.83
CA LEU A 228 13.65 12.35 -15.27
C LEU A 228 14.49 11.32 -16.01
N ILE A 229 14.88 11.60 -17.25
CA ILE A 229 15.63 10.68 -18.12
C ILE A 229 17.14 10.97 -18.11
N LYS A 230 17.53 12.22 -17.86
CA LYS A 230 18.94 12.66 -17.74
C LYS A 230 19.51 12.33 -16.36
#